data_AF-A0A7L0K2T6-F1
#
_entry.id   AF-A0A7L0K2T6-F1
#
_cell.length_a   1.000
_cell.length_b   1.000
_cell.length_c   1.000
_cell.angle_alpha   90.00
_cell.angle_beta   90.00
_cell.angle_gamma   90.00
#
_symmetry.space_group_name_H-M   'P 1'
#
loop_
_entity.id
_entity.type
_entity.pdbx_description
1 polymer ?
#
loop_
_entity_poly.entity_id
_entity_poly.type
_entity_poly.pdbx_seq_one_letter_code
_entity_poly.pdbx_strand_id
1 'polypeptide(L)'
;EFYGKGAPYNALVGKDSTRGVAKMSLDPADLTHDITGLTEEELKSLDDIFNNVYKAKYPIVGYTSRRILNEDGSPNLDFKPEDQPHFNIRDEF
;
A
#
# COMPACT_ATOMS: atom_id res chain seq x y z
N GLU A 1 -8.26 -1.24 -16.83
CA GLU A 1 -7.44 -0.42 -17.75
C GLU A 1 -6.03 -0.16 -17.24
N PHE A 2 -5.83 0.27 -15.98
CA PHE A 2 -4.50 0.67 -15.50
C PHE A 2 -3.59 -0.48 -15.02
N TYR A 3 -4.16 -1.49 -14.37
CA TYR A 3 -3.40 -2.53 -13.66
C TYR A 3 -3.37 -3.89 -14.37
N GLY A 4 -4.11 -4.06 -15.46
CA GLY A 4 -4.14 -5.34 -16.22
C GLY A 4 -2.77 -5.71 -16.81
N LYS A 5 -2.61 -6.96 -17.25
CA LYS A 5 -1.36 -7.42 -17.89
C LYS A 5 -0.98 -6.49 -19.05
N GLY A 6 0.24 -5.95 -19.01
CA GLY A 6 0.76 -5.03 -20.04
C GLY A 6 0.24 -3.58 -19.96
N ALA A 7 -0.59 -3.26 -18.97
CA ALA A 7 -1.06 -1.89 -18.74
C ALA A 7 0.01 -1.01 -18.05
N PRO A 8 -0.12 0.33 -18.07
CA PRO A 8 0.91 1.24 -17.56
C PRO A 8 1.30 1.01 -16.10
N TYR A 9 0.36 0.60 -15.25
CA TYR A 9 0.59 0.34 -13.82
C TYR A 9 0.61 -1.14 -13.48
N ASN A 10 0.81 -2.02 -14.46
CA ASN A 10 0.90 -3.46 -14.23
C ASN A 10 2.04 -3.84 -13.27
N ALA A 11 3.12 -3.05 -13.22
CA ALA A 11 4.25 -3.27 -12.33
C ALA A 11 3.87 -3.24 -10.82
N LEU A 12 2.81 -2.50 -10.47
CA LEU A 12 2.34 -2.30 -9.09
C LEU A 12 1.48 -3.46 -8.55
N VAL A 13 0.99 -4.34 -9.44
CA VAL A 13 -0.01 -5.36 -9.07
C VAL A 13 0.57 -6.39 -8.09
N GLY A 14 -0.18 -6.63 -7.01
CA GLY A 14 0.15 -7.64 -6.01
C GLY A 14 1.41 -7.33 -5.20
N LYS A 15 1.88 -6.08 -5.24
CA LYS A 15 3.06 -5.62 -4.52
C LYS A 15 2.71 -4.49 -3.59
N ASP A 16 3.41 -4.45 -2.46
CA ASP A 16 3.48 -3.23 -1.67
C ASP A 16 4.32 -2.21 -2.43
N SER A 17 3.66 -1.17 -2.92
CA SER A 17 4.27 -0.12 -3.75
C SER A 17 4.34 1.21 -3.01
N THR A 18 4.33 1.19 -1.68
CA THR A 18 4.32 2.40 -0.82
C THR A 18 5.43 3.37 -1.23
N ARG A 19 6.67 2.90 -1.36
CA ARG A 19 7.80 3.73 -1.78
C ARG A 19 7.66 4.22 -3.23
N GLY A 20 7.24 3.35 -4.14
CA GLY A 20 6.99 3.70 -5.54
C GLY A 20 5.96 4.81 -5.68
N VAL A 21 4.88 4.78 -4.88
CA VAL A 21 3.87 5.84 -4.84
C VAL A 21 4.45 7.14 -4.28
N ALA A 22 5.20 7.07 -3.17
CA ALA A 22 5.84 8.24 -2.56
C ALA A 22 6.78 8.96 -3.54
N LYS A 23 7.50 8.19 -4.36
CA LYS A 23 8.50 8.68 -5.33
C LYS A 23 7.96 8.88 -6.75
N MET A 24 6.69 8.57 -7.01
CA MET A 24 6.12 8.49 -8.36
C MET A 24 6.94 7.61 -9.33
N SER A 25 7.43 6.47 -8.83
CA SER A 25 8.38 5.59 -9.50
C SER A 25 7.75 4.23 -9.83
N LEU A 26 8.03 3.73 -11.03
CA LEU A 26 7.75 2.35 -11.46
C LEU A 26 9.03 1.50 -11.52
N ASP A 27 10.16 2.01 -11.03
CA ASP A 27 11.40 1.24 -10.94
C ASP A 27 11.19 0.06 -9.98
N PRO A 28 11.50 -1.19 -10.39
CA PRO A 28 11.41 -2.36 -9.52
C PRO A 28 12.05 -2.20 -8.14
N ALA A 29 13.14 -1.42 -8.02
CA ALA A 29 13.80 -1.18 -6.73
C ALA A 29 12.98 -0.31 -5.77
N ASP A 30 12.08 0.53 -6.30
CA ASP A 30 11.17 1.36 -5.49
C ASP A 30 9.84 0.65 -5.19
N LEU A 31 9.56 -0.52 -5.77
CA LEU A 31 8.32 -1.28 -5.54
C LEU A 31 8.38 -2.10 -4.25
N THR A 32 8.46 -1.38 -3.13
CA THR A 32 8.57 -1.93 -1.78
C THR A 32 7.76 -1.10 -0.78
N HIS A 33 7.48 -1.74 0.35
CA HIS A 33 6.91 -1.13 1.56
C HIS A 33 7.86 -0.18 2.30
N ASP A 34 9.17 -0.24 2.01
CA ASP A 34 10.19 0.44 2.81
C ASP A 34 10.20 1.97 2.60
N ILE A 35 9.86 2.70 3.65
CA ILE A 35 9.83 4.17 3.68
C ILE A 35 11.16 4.78 4.16
N THR A 36 12.16 3.96 4.48
CA THR A 36 13.46 4.44 4.95
C THR A 36 14.11 5.35 3.92
N GLY A 37 14.62 6.49 4.39
CA GLY A 37 15.29 7.48 3.55
C GLY A 37 14.37 8.26 2.60
N LEU A 38 13.05 8.14 2.73
CA LEU A 38 12.13 9.08 2.09
C LEU A 38 12.20 10.43 2.79
N THR A 39 12.10 11.49 1.99
CA THR A 39 12.00 12.87 2.46
C THR A 39 10.61 13.16 3.04
N GLU A 40 10.49 14.23 3.83
CA GLU A 40 9.20 14.69 4.35
C GLU A 40 8.20 15.01 3.23
N GLU A 41 8.67 15.54 2.11
CA GLU A 41 7.84 15.84 0.93
C GLU A 41 7.31 14.57 0.26
N GLU A 42 8.14 13.53 0.11
CA GLU A 42 7.72 12.24 -0.43
C GLU A 42 6.72 11.53 0.49
N LEU A 43 6.93 11.59 1.81
CA LEU A 43 5.99 11.04 2.81
C LEU A 43 4.65 11.77 2.77
N LYS A 44 4.66 13.11 2.66
CA LYS A 44 3.45 13.89 2.49
C LYS A 44 2.74 13.54 1.18
N SER A 45 3.49 13.41 0.08
CA SER A 45 2.94 13.03 -1.21
C SER A 45 2.26 11.65 -1.15
N LEU A 46 2.90 10.68 -0.50
CA LEU A 46 2.33 9.36 -0.26
C LEU A 46 0.99 9.44 0.47
N ASP A 47 0.93 10.18 1.59
CA ASP A 47 -0.30 10.35 2.38
C ASP A 47 -1.41 11.01 1.56
N ASP A 48 -1.08 12.06 0.80
CA ASP A 48 -2.03 12.78 -0.05
C ASP A 48 -2.58 11.87 -1.17
N ILE A 49 -1.73 11.08 -1.83
CA ILE A 49 -2.15 10.16 -2.89
C ILE A 49 -3.01 9.04 -2.31
N PHE A 50 -2.59 8.45 -1.17
CA PHE A 50 -3.34 7.38 -0.54
C PHE A 50 -4.75 7.84 -0.13
N ASN A 51 -4.85 8.99 0.56
CA ASN A 51 -6.12 9.49 1.06
C ASN A 51 -7.03 10.06 -0.03
N ASN A 52 -6.48 10.82 -0.99
CA ASN A 52 -7.30 11.55 -1.94
C ASN A 52 -7.50 10.81 -3.27
N VAL A 53 -6.65 9.84 -3.60
CA VAL A 53 -6.75 9.09 -4.87
C VAL A 53 -7.16 7.63 -4.62
N TYR A 54 -6.38 6.88 -3.86
CA TYR A 54 -6.63 5.44 -3.70
C TYR A 54 -7.90 5.17 -2.89
N LYS A 55 -8.03 5.77 -1.69
CA LYS A 55 -9.23 5.60 -0.85
C LYS A 55 -10.52 6.13 -1.49
N ALA A 56 -10.41 7.10 -2.40
CA ALA A 56 -11.55 7.62 -3.13
C ALA A 56 -12.01 6.69 -4.26
N LYS A 57 -11.06 5.95 -4.88
CA LYS A 57 -11.33 5.13 -6.09
C LYS A 57 -11.51 3.65 -5.80
N TYR A 58 -10.89 3.14 -4.73
CA TYR A 58 -10.83 1.71 -4.46
C TYR A 58 -11.20 1.42 -3.01
N PRO A 59 -12.01 0.38 -2.76
CA PRO A 59 -12.24 -0.10 -1.41
C PRO A 59 -10.93 -0.67 -0.86
N ILE A 60 -10.74 -0.51 0.44
CA ILE A 60 -9.71 -1.28 1.14
C ILE A 60 -10.34 -2.62 1.51
N VAL A 61 -9.69 -3.71 1.12
CA VAL A 61 -10.20 -5.08 1.30
C VAL A 61 -9.42 -5.89 2.33
N GLY A 62 -8.41 -5.29 2.97
CA GLY A 62 -7.60 -5.97 3.98
C GLY A 62 -6.22 -5.34 4.16
N TYR A 63 -5.31 -6.11 4.74
CA TYR A 63 -3.95 -5.72 5.05
C TYR A 63 -2.94 -6.64 4.37
N THR A 64 -1.75 -6.13 4.07
CA THR A 64 -0.67 -6.94 3.49
C THR A 64 -0.19 -8.00 4.50
N SER A 65 0.31 -9.13 4.00
CA SER A 65 0.83 -10.22 4.84
C SER A 65 1.89 -9.73 5.83
N ARG A 66 2.78 -8.84 5.39
CA ARG A 66 3.79 -8.18 6.23
C ARG A 66 3.21 -7.46 7.45
N ARG A 67 1.99 -6.93 7.35
CA ARG A 67 1.36 -6.19 8.45
C ARG A 67 0.75 -7.13 9.49
N ILE A 68 0.24 -8.27 9.05
CA ILE A 68 -0.54 -9.22 9.88
C ILE A 68 0.24 -10.46 10.29
N LEU A 69 1.40 -10.73 9.69
CA LEU A 69 2.28 -11.87 9.98
C LEU A 69 3.68 -11.39 10.38
N ASN A 70 4.33 -12.17 11.24
CA ASN A 70 5.76 -12.10 11.50
C ASN A 70 6.57 -12.69 10.34
N GLU A 71 7.89 -12.55 10.37
CA GLU A 71 8.78 -13.10 9.33
C GLU A 71 8.70 -14.62 9.19
N ASP A 72 8.39 -15.33 10.28
CA ASP A 72 8.20 -16.78 10.30
C ASP A 72 6.80 -17.23 9.82
N GLY A 73 5.94 -16.27 9.44
CA GLY A 73 4.56 -16.51 8.99
C GLY A 73 3.55 -16.72 10.12
N SER A 74 3.96 -16.65 11.38
CA SER A 74 3.01 -16.65 12.51
C SER A 74 2.24 -15.33 12.57
N PRO A 75 1.02 -15.31 13.13
CA PRO A 75 0.25 -14.07 13.29
C PRO A 75 1.01 -13.01 14.12
N ASN A 76 0.99 -11.76 13.66
CA ASN A 76 1.50 -10.62 14.41
C ASN A 76 0.48 -10.22 15.49
N LEU A 77 0.75 -10.56 16.75
CA LEU A 77 -0.17 -10.27 17.87
C LEU A 77 -0.24 -8.78 18.24
N ASP A 78 0.74 -7.97 17.80
CA ASP A 78 0.76 -6.52 17.98
C ASP A 78 -0.09 -5.80 16.91
N PHE A 79 -0.56 -6.53 15.89
CA PHE A 79 -1.44 -5.96 14.88
C PHE A 79 -2.84 -5.71 15.45
N LYS A 80 -3.17 -4.43 15.58
CA LYS A 80 -4.47 -3.93 16.04
C LYS A 80 -5.17 -3.19 14.91
N PRO A 81 -6.10 -3.83 14.17
CA PRO A 81 -6.85 -3.16 13.10
C PRO A 81 -7.67 -1.98 13.63
N GLU A 82 -8.09 -2.02 14.90
CA GLU A 82 -8.82 -0.94 15.59
C GLU A 82 -8.02 0.38 15.69
N ASP A 83 -6.69 0.33 15.61
CA ASP A 83 -5.84 1.54 15.63
C ASP A 83 -5.97 2.36 14.33
N GLN A 84 -6.64 1.82 13.31
CA GLN A 84 -6.90 2.49 12.04
C GLN A 84 -8.42 2.66 11.81
N PRO A 85 -9.11 3.49 12.63
CA PRO A 85 -10.57 3.57 12.67
C PRO A 85 -11.23 4.04 11.37
N HIS A 86 -10.45 4.56 10.41
CA HIS A 86 -10.92 5.01 9.10
C HIS A 86 -10.84 3.96 8.00
N PHE A 87 -10.39 2.74 8.30
CA PHE A 87 -10.39 1.61 7.37
C PHE A 87 -11.73 0.89 7.50
N ASN A 88 -12.77 1.39 6.81
CA ASN A 88 -13.97 0.59 6.57
C ASN A 88 -13.63 -0.44 5.49
N ILE A 89 -13.23 -1.64 5.92
CA ILE A 89 -13.06 -2.78 5.02
C ILE A 89 -14.45 -3.11 4.49
N ARG A 90 -14.66 -2.88 3.20
CA ARG A 90 -15.90 -3.27 2.54
C ARG A 90 -15.70 -4.70 2.03
N ASP A 91 -16.54 -5.62 2.50
CA ASP A 91 -16.64 -6.94 1.88
C ASP A 91 -17.23 -6.74 0.48
N GLU A 92 -16.40 -6.92 -0.55
CA GLU A 92 -16.84 -7.01 -1.95
C GLU A 92 -16.88 -8.48 -2.37
N PHE A 93 -17.75 -9.27 -1.74
CA PHE A 93 -18.18 -10.60 -2.21
C PHE A 93 -19.63 -10.87 -1.83
#